data_AF-A0A1R2BCG0-F1
#
_entry.id   AF-A0A1R2BCG0-F1
#
_cell.length_a   1.000
_cell.length_b   1.000
_cell.length_c   1.000
_cell.angle_alpha   90.00
_cell.angle_beta   90.00
_cell.angle_gamma   90.00
#
_symmetry.space_group_name_H-M   'P 1'
#
loop_
_entity.id
_entity.type
_entity.pdbx_description
1 polymer ?
#
loop_
_entity_poly.entity_id
_entity_poly.type
_entity_poly.pdbx_seq_one_letter_code
_entity_poly.pdbx_strand_id
1 'polypeptide(L)'
;MFSSPDPKNPKRMLSLRLSNYESSPQPTRNKLLSNGSFLQNTLRISREPQPIVLPIEEEQILNVNCMNCQELISIDKIEEHSKLCTTVPEAVENIESGSLLNHVIFKLRKLETCLIDLTKNTDLRPGDKNYISIFSRLCQKTLNGNAEDTENVIKSLSSLLVTYKGSLGIRIYADRLHALVQEQKLGYQEEEINKKKEELEKIVEQVEKFKNRSQMLQKAVTKTVPSYKIAEVNRKVDEITSDLVSIGSGTSEVTALSGVDEEFKQELDEPFLGTGNDLQKHFYSLCLAIKMKNSGKNQMQNVSIQKLYKEAMDNNVPPDSWQEYINNQLKNPLKWIDDGRGRRRFQPRLSAMRPQYFEVIVEEDNSKSEYN
;
A
#
# COMPACT_ATOMS: atom_id res chain seq x y z
N MET A 1 -15.19 -31.14 49.24
CA MET A 1 -15.24 -30.68 50.65
C MET A 1 -14.08 -29.73 50.90
N PHE A 2 -14.27 -28.43 50.66
CA PHE A 2 -13.43 -27.29 51.13
C PHE A 2 -14.31 -26.04 50.89
N SER A 3 -15.07 -25.60 51.88
CA SER A 3 -14.78 -24.47 52.80
C SER A 3 -14.78 -23.10 52.11
N SER A 4 -15.95 -22.43 52.14
CA SER A 4 -16.12 -20.98 51.99
C SER A 4 -15.51 -20.23 53.20
N PRO A 5 -15.19 -18.94 53.01
CA PRO A 5 -15.85 -17.95 53.88
C PRO A 5 -16.24 -16.61 53.20
N ASP A 6 -17.42 -16.17 53.62
CA ASP A 6 -18.05 -14.85 53.79
C ASP A 6 -17.65 -13.57 53.00
N PRO A 7 -18.68 -12.76 52.62
CA PRO A 7 -18.54 -11.41 52.06
C PRO A 7 -18.67 -10.31 53.13
N LYS A 8 -17.86 -9.25 53.05
CA LYS A 8 -18.10 -8.00 53.81
C LYS A 8 -17.77 -6.73 53.02
N ASN A 9 -18.82 -5.90 52.94
CA ASN A 9 -18.89 -4.44 52.86
C ASN A 9 -18.65 -3.69 51.52
N PRO A 10 -19.71 -3.05 50.99
CA PRO A 10 -19.64 -1.91 50.09
C PRO A 10 -19.77 -0.59 50.89
N LYS A 11 -18.92 0.40 50.64
CA LYS A 11 -19.16 1.83 50.97
C LYS A 11 -17.96 2.69 50.53
N ARG A 12 -18.14 3.48 49.48
CA ARG A 12 -17.97 4.95 49.51
C ARG A 12 -18.26 5.55 48.14
N MET A 13 -19.41 6.21 48.05
CA MET A 13 -19.67 7.25 47.07
C MET A 13 -18.84 8.47 47.42
N LEU A 14 -18.24 9.11 46.42
CA LEU A 14 -17.76 10.48 46.51
C LEU A 14 -18.46 11.30 45.43
N SER A 15 -19.46 12.04 45.90
CA SER A 15 -20.08 13.18 45.25
C SER A 15 -19.04 14.27 45.05
N LEU A 16 -18.88 14.76 43.83
CA LEU A 16 -18.24 16.05 43.57
C LEU A 16 -19.29 17.05 43.10
N ARG A 17 -19.40 18.09 43.91
CA ARG A 17 -20.32 19.21 43.85
C ARG A 17 -20.05 20.08 42.64
N LEU A 18 -21.16 20.45 41.99
CA LEU A 18 -21.32 21.68 41.22
C LEU A 18 -21.02 22.89 42.12
N SER A 19 -20.15 23.80 41.66
CA SER A 19 -20.04 25.15 42.21
C SER A 19 -20.43 26.16 41.15
N ASN A 20 -21.55 26.81 41.41
CA ASN A 20 -22.05 28.02 40.78
C ASN A 20 -21.02 29.15 40.90
N TYR A 21 -20.83 29.90 39.81
CA TYR A 21 -20.38 31.29 39.87
C TYR A 21 -21.32 32.13 38.99
N GLU A 22 -22.32 32.70 39.64
CA GLU A 22 -22.99 33.91 39.19
C GLU A 22 -22.19 35.11 39.72
N SER A 23 -21.84 36.03 38.82
CA SER A 23 -21.70 37.44 39.18
C SER A 23 -21.76 38.31 37.92
N SER A 24 -22.93 38.91 37.72
CA SER A 24 -23.19 40.17 37.00
C SER A 24 -22.61 41.36 37.85
N PRO A 25 -22.57 42.67 37.45
CA PRO A 25 -23.37 43.30 36.40
C PRO A 25 -22.84 44.57 35.64
N GLN A 26 -23.63 44.94 34.61
CA GLN A 26 -23.96 46.28 34.07
C GLN A 26 -23.01 47.05 33.06
N PRO A 27 -23.39 48.25 32.54
CA PRO A 27 -23.97 48.39 31.19
C PRO A 27 -23.39 49.57 30.37
N THR A 28 -23.27 49.47 29.05
CA THR A 28 -22.99 50.65 28.23
C THR A 28 -24.01 50.83 27.12
N ARG A 29 -24.98 51.67 27.50
CA ARG A 29 -25.91 52.41 26.67
C ARG A 29 -25.13 53.26 25.67
N ASN A 30 -25.36 53.08 24.38
CA ASN A 30 -25.20 54.16 23.41
C ASN A 30 -26.37 54.16 22.42
N LYS A 31 -26.88 55.37 22.24
CA LYS A 31 -28.11 55.75 21.57
C LYS A 31 -27.82 56.13 20.11
N LEU A 32 -28.65 55.60 19.22
CA LEU A 32 -29.41 56.29 18.15
C LEU A 32 -28.75 56.82 16.86
N LEU A 33 -29.60 56.68 15.81
CA LEU A 33 -29.65 57.30 14.47
C LEU A 33 -28.74 56.62 13.43
N SER A 34 -29.22 56.18 12.26
CA SER A 34 -30.17 56.83 11.36
C SER A 34 -30.80 55.84 10.36
N ASN A 35 -32.03 56.16 10.00
CA ASN A 35 -32.85 55.72 8.86
C ASN A 35 -32.12 55.13 7.64
N GLY A 36 -32.66 54.01 7.15
CA GLY A 36 -32.44 53.47 5.81
C GLY A 36 -33.53 52.47 5.47
N SER A 37 -34.64 52.96 4.90
CA SER A 37 -35.74 52.17 4.37
C SER A 37 -35.29 51.32 3.18
N PHE A 38 -35.33 49.99 3.31
CA PHE A 38 -35.35 49.08 2.16
C PHE A 38 -36.28 47.90 2.45
N LEU A 39 -37.45 47.95 1.81
CA LEU A 39 -38.30 46.83 1.38
C LEU A 39 -38.27 45.56 2.27
N GLN A 40 -39.16 45.53 3.25
CA GLN A 40 -39.63 44.28 3.86
C GLN A 40 -40.51 43.52 2.86
N ASN A 41 -39.88 42.71 1.99
CA ASN A 41 -40.50 41.51 1.46
C ASN A 41 -40.11 40.35 2.39
N THR A 42 -40.73 40.32 3.57
CA THR A 42 -40.75 39.14 4.43
C THR A 42 -41.57 38.06 3.74
N LEU A 43 -40.91 37.25 2.91
CA LEU A 43 -41.35 35.89 2.64
C LEU A 43 -41.49 35.21 4.01
N ARG A 44 -42.73 35.03 4.45
CA ARG A 44 -43.06 34.10 5.53
C ARG A 44 -42.73 32.70 5.02
N ILE A 45 -41.45 32.33 5.13
CA ILE A 45 -41.04 30.94 5.10
C ILE A 45 -41.67 30.34 6.35
N SER A 46 -42.84 29.75 6.17
CA SER A 46 -43.47 28.88 7.15
C SER A 46 -42.49 27.75 7.41
N ARG A 47 -41.60 27.94 8.40
CA ARG A 47 -40.80 26.85 8.95
C ARG A 47 -41.78 25.98 9.70
N GLU A 48 -42.36 25.01 8.99
CA GLU A 48 -42.98 23.87 9.60
C GLU A 48 -42.01 23.33 10.66
N PRO A 49 -42.46 23.13 11.92
CA PRO A 49 -41.61 22.56 12.93
C PRO A 49 -41.19 21.17 12.44
N GLN A 50 -39.93 21.07 12.03
CA GLN A 50 -39.32 19.79 11.67
C GLN A 50 -39.56 18.83 12.83
N PRO A 51 -40.11 17.63 12.58
CA PRO A 51 -40.36 16.66 13.63
C PRO A 51 -39.05 16.45 14.38
N ILE A 52 -39.11 16.60 15.71
CA ILE A 52 -37.98 16.30 16.58
C ILE A 52 -37.77 14.80 16.45
N VAL A 53 -36.85 14.41 15.57
CA VAL A 53 -36.40 13.02 15.44
C VAL A 53 -35.70 12.71 16.76
N LEU A 54 -36.37 11.96 17.62
CA LEU A 54 -35.76 11.42 18.82
C LEU A 54 -34.56 10.58 18.38
N PRO A 55 -33.37 10.79 18.97
CA PRO A 55 -32.20 9.99 18.63
C PRO A 55 -32.54 8.52 18.83
N ILE A 56 -32.41 7.72 17.77
CA ILE A 56 -32.39 6.26 17.89
C ILE A 56 -31.34 5.91 18.95
N GLU A 57 -31.71 5.05 19.89
CA GLU A 57 -30.75 4.48 20.84
C GLU A 57 -29.66 3.77 20.02
N GLU A 58 -28.40 4.19 20.17
CA GLU A 58 -27.28 3.73 19.34
C GLU A 58 -27.13 2.20 19.30
N GLU A 59 -27.70 1.52 20.30
CA GLU A 59 -27.78 0.06 20.43
C GLU A 59 -28.60 -0.60 19.30
N GLN A 60 -29.67 0.04 18.81
CA GLN A 60 -30.55 -0.55 17.77
C GLN A 60 -29.89 -0.65 16.39
N ILE A 61 -28.80 0.09 16.16
CA ILE A 61 -28.09 0.14 14.87
C ILE A 61 -26.96 -0.91 14.80
N LEU A 62 -26.52 -1.41 15.95
CA LEU A 62 -25.37 -2.30 16.04
C LEU A 62 -25.76 -3.74 15.73
N ASN A 63 -25.04 -4.38 14.82
CA ASN A 63 -25.15 -5.81 14.55
C ASN A 63 -23.94 -6.53 15.16
N VAL A 64 -24.19 -7.66 15.82
CA VAL A 64 -23.20 -8.50 16.51
C VAL A 64 -22.88 -9.71 15.64
N ASN A 65 -21.61 -10.12 15.63
CA ASN A 65 -21.19 -11.30 14.87
C ASN A 65 -21.56 -12.59 15.62
N CYS A 66 -22.25 -13.51 14.96
CA CYS A 66 -22.49 -14.85 15.47
C CYS A 66 -21.23 -15.70 15.40
N MET A 67 -20.85 -16.37 16.49
CA MET A 67 -19.66 -17.24 16.46
C MET A 67 -19.83 -18.48 15.58
N ASN A 68 -21.07 -18.94 15.38
CA ASN A 68 -21.33 -20.19 14.67
C ASN A 68 -21.45 -19.99 13.15
N CYS A 69 -22.32 -19.08 12.72
CA CYS A 69 -22.55 -18.83 11.28
C CYS A 69 -21.80 -17.62 10.73
N GLN A 70 -21.11 -16.85 11.59
CA GLN A 70 -20.43 -15.60 11.25
C GLN A 70 -21.33 -14.53 10.59
N GLU A 71 -22.63 -14.59 10.85
CA GLU A 71 -23.58 -13.57 10.39
C GLU A 71 -23.64 -12.39 11.36
N LEU A 72 -23.87 -11.19 10.80
CA LEU A 72 -24.07 -9.97 11.56
C LEU A 72 -25.56 -9.82 11.91
N ILE A 73 -25.89 -10.04 13.17
CA ILE A 73 -27.26 -10.09 13.68
C ILE A 73 -27.56 -8.82 14.46
N SER A 74 -28.68 -8.16 14.16
CA SER A 74 -29.19 -7.03 14.96
C SER A 74 -29.48 -7.45 16.40
N ILE A 75 -29.22 -6.57 17.37
CA ILE A 75 -29.36 -6.88 18.80
C ILE A 75 -30.73 -7.48 19.13
N ASP A 76 -31.79 -6.92 18.57
CA ASP A 76 -33.18 -7.37 18.81
C ASP A 76 -33.46 -8.80 18.34
N LYS A 77 -32.65 -9.32 17.42
CA LYS A 77 -32.81 -10.66 16.82
C LYS A 77 -31.87 -11.69 17.40
N ILE A 78 -30.99 -11.32 18.34
CA ILE A 78 -29.99 -12.25 18.92
C ILE A 78 -30.67 -13.44 19.59
N GLU A 79 -31.73 -13.21 20.38
CA GLU A 79 -32.40 -14.29 21.10
C GLU A 79 -33.05 -15.30 20.14
N GLU A 80 -33.74 -14.82 19.11
CA GLU A 80 -34.34 -15.67 18.07
C GLU A 80 -33.28 -16.44 17.29
N HIS A 81 -32.22 -15.76 16.86
CA HIS A 81 -31.14 -16.39 16.11
C HIS A 81 -30.42 -17.47 16.94
N SER A 82 -30.17 -17.22 18.22
CA SER A 82 -29.47 -18.16 19.11
C SER A 82 -30.20 -19.49 19.30
N LYS A 83 -31.54 -19.49 19.17
CA LYS A 83 -32.37 -20.71 19.22
C LYS A 83 -32.19 -21.58 17.97
N LEU A 84 -31.84 -20.98 16.84
CA LEU A 84 -31.68 -21.66 15.55
C LEU A 84 -30.21 -22.02 15.29
N CYS A 85 -29.29 -21.10 15.54
CA CYS A 85 -27.87 -21.26 15.23
C CYS A 85 -27.10 -21.90 16.39
N THR A 86 -27.30 -23.20 16.58
CA THR A 86 -26.67 -23.98 17.65
C THR A 86 -25.38 -24.68 17.25
N THR A 87 -25.15 -24.85 15.94
CA THR A 87 -23.99 -25.55 15.38
C THR A 87 -23.34 -24.72 14.28
N VAL A 88 -22.04 -24.91 14.06
CA VAL A 88 -21.29 -24.31 12.95
C VAL A 88 -21.78 -24.97 11.65
N PRO A 89 -22.23 -24.21 10.65
CA PRO A 89 -22.59 -24.78 9.34
C PRO A 89 -21.35 -25.28 8.60
N GLU A 90 -21.47 -26.38 7.84
CA GLU A 90 -20.39 -26.95 7.01
C GLU A 90 -19.76 -25.91 6.06
N ALA A 91 -20.58 -24.98 5.55
CA ALA A 91 -20.11 -23.88 4.70
C ALA A 91 -19.07 -22.99 5.42
N VAL A 92 -19.23 -22.77 6.73
CA VAL A 92 -18.28 -21.98 7.54
C VAL A 92 -17.04 -22.82 7.85
N GLU A 93 -17.19 -24.09 8.20
CA GLU A 93 -16.05 -25.01 8.46
C GLU A 93 -15.12 -25.13 7.24
N ASN A 94 -15.72 -25.27 6.04
CA ASN A 94 -14.99 -25.33 4.78
C ASN A 94 -14.22 -24.04 4.49
N ILE A 95 -14.81 -22.90 4.84
CA ILE A 95 -14.16 -21.61 4.68
C ILE A 95 -13.01 -21.49 5.67
N GLU A 96 -13.21 -21.77 6.96
CA GLU A 96 -12.19 -21.70 8.01
C GLU A 96 -10.98 -22.61 7.75
N SER A 97 -11.18 -23.70 7.02
CA SER A 97 -10.09 -24.59 6.58
C SER A 97 -9.36 -24.11 5.32
N GLY A 98 -9.88 -23.09 4.63
CA GLY A 98 -9.35 -22.53 3.40
C GLY A 98 -8.25 -21.48 3.58
N SER A 99 -7.88 -20.79 2.49
CA SER A 99 -6.91 -19.69 2.53
C SER A 99 -7.44 -18.47 3.29
N LEU A 100 -6.53 -17.69 3.86
CA LEU A 100 -6.85 -16.45 4.56
C LEU A 100 -7.70 -15.50 3.69
N LEU A 101 -7.39 -15.38 2.40
CA LEU A 101 -8.18 -14.57 1.47
C LEU A 101 -9.63 -15.03 1.36
N ASN A 102 -9.89 -16.33 1.34
CA ASN A 102 -11.26 -16.86 1.29
C ASN A 102 -12.03 -16.50 2.57
N HIS A 103 -11.38 -16.55 3.74
CA HIS A 103 -12.00 -16.15 5.01
C HIS A 103 -12.38 -14.68 4.99
N VAL A 104 -11.46 -13.83 4.52
CA VAL A 104 -11.66 -12.39 4.49
C VAL A 104 -12.73 -12.00 3.48
N ILE A 105 -12.75 -12.60 2.29
CA ILE A 105 -13.79 -12.39 1.28
C ILE A 105 -15.16 -12.79 1.83
N PHE A 106 -15.25 -13.91 2.54
CA PHE A 106 -16.50 -14.34 3.18
C PHE A 106 -17.01 -13.32 4.20
N LYS A 107 -16.14 -12.87 5.12
CA LYS A 107 -16.49 -11.86 6.13
C LYS A 107 -16.86 -10.52 5.50
N LEU A 108 -16.15 -10.08 4.46
CA LEU A 108 -16.45 -8.86 3.71
C LEU A 108 -17.82 -8.93 3.04
N ARG A 109 -18.22 -10.06 2.44
CA ARG A 109 -19.57 -10.22 1.87
C ARG A 109 -20.67 -10.15 2.93
N LYS A 110 -20.43 -10.71 4.11
CA LYS A 110 -21.37 -10.59 5.25
C LYS A 110 -21.48 -9.14 5.72
N LEU A 111 -20.35 -8.43 5.80
CA LEU A 111 -20.33 -7.00 6.14
C LEU A 111 -21.02 -6.14 5.08
N GLU A 112 -20.76 -6.38 3.80
CA GLU A 112 -21.40 -5.67 2.69
C GLU A 112 -22.92 -5.83 2.76
N THR A 113 -23.40 -7.07 2.90
CA THR A 113 -24.84 -7.37 3.03
C THR A 113 -25.46 -6.60 4.19
N CYS A 114 -24.79 -6.62 5.35
CA CYS A 114 -25.22 -5.86 6.52
C CYS A 114 -25.27 -4.35 6.27
N LEU A 115 -24.26 -3.78 5.60
CA LEU A 115 -24.23 -2.35 5.27
C LEU A 115 -25.36 -1.97 4.29
N ILE A 116 -25.63 -2.81 3.29
CA ILE A 116 -26.73 -2.62 2.33
C ILE A 116 -28.09 -2.71 3.02
N ASP A 117 -28.26 -3.59 4.00
CA ASP A 117 -29.51 -3.67 4.74
C ASP A 117 -29.70 -2.44 5.65
N LEU A 118 -28.61 -1.93 6.24
CA LEU A 118 -28.67 -0.71 7.04
C LEU A 118 -29.04 0.53 6.21
N THR A 119 -28.65 0.64 4.94
CA THR A 119 -29.04 1.80 4.11
C THR A 119 -30.54 1.85 3.84
N LYS A 120 -31.26 0.73 3.94
CA LYS A 120 -32.72 0.66 3.79
C LYS A 120 -33.46 1.21 5.00
N ASN A 121 -32.80 1.34 6.16
CA ASN A 121 -33.44 1.85 7.37
C ASN A 121 -33.75 3.35 7.25
N THR A 122 -35.04 3.70 7.32
CA THR A 122 -35.51 5.09 7.17
C THR A 122 -35.03 5.99 8.30
N ASP A 123 -34.80 5.43 9.48
CA ASP A 123 -34.69 6.19 10.72
C ASP A 123 -33.25 6.73 10.95
N LEU A 124 -32.26 6.25 10.20
CA LEU A 124 -30.88 6.70 10.33
C LEU A 124 -30.71 8.17 9.95
N ARG A 125 -29.84 8.87 10.70
CA ARG A 125 -29.47 10.25 10.40
C ARG A 125 -28.84 10.34 9.00
N PRO A 126 -29.12 11.41 8.22
CA PRO A 126 -28.59 11.56 6.87
C PRO A 126 -27.06 11.43 6.77
N GLY A 127 -26.32 11.98 7.75
CA GLY A 127 -24.86 11.84 7.82
C GLY A 127 -24.39 10.40 8.00
N ASP A 128 -25.08 9.63 8.85
CA ASP A 128 -24.78 8.22 9.09
C ASP A 128 -25.09 7.37 7.85
N LYS A 129 -26.21 7.64 7.15
CA LYS A 129 -26.53 7.02 5.86
C LYS A 129 -25.42 7.26 4.82
N ASN A 130 -24.89 8.47 4.75
CA ASN A 130 -23.80 8.78 3.82
C ASN A 130 -22.53 7.97 4.16
N TYR A 131 -22.15 7.87 5.44
CA TYR A 131 -21.02 7.05 5.85
C TYR A 131 -21.21 5.57 5.49
N ILE A 132 -22.39 5.00 5.74
CA ILE A 132 -22.70 3.61 5.39
C ILE A 132 -22.57 3.39 3.87
N SER A 133 -23.10 4.30 3.05
CA SER A 133 -22.96 4.23 1.59
C SER A 133 -21.49 4.30 1.15
N ILE A 134 -20.68 5.15 1.79
CA ILE A 134 -19.23 5.21 1.53
C ILE A 134 -18.56 3.89 1.90
N PHE A 135 -18.88 3.32 3.07
CA PHE A 135 -18.31 2.04 3.51
C PHE A 135 -18.73 0.87 2.62
N SER A 136 -19.99 0.83 2.18
CA SER A 136 -20.49 -0.17 1.23
C SER A 136 -19.69 -0.12 -0.08
N ARG A 137 -19.48 1.09 -0.64
CA ARG A 137 -18.67 1.26 -1.85
C ARG A 137 -17.22 0.84 -1.66
N LEU A 138 -16.62 1.16 -0.51
CA LEU A 138 -15.25 0.74 -0.20
C LEU A 138 -15.16 -0.79 -0.04
N CYS A 139 -16.14 -1.41 0.61
CA CYS A 139 -16.26 -2.87 0.73
C CYS A 139 -16.36 -3.55 -0.63
N GLN A 140 -17.18 -3.02 -1.54
CA GLN A 140 -17.29 -3.51 -2.92
C GLN A 140 -15.98 -3.37 -3.70
N LYS A 141 -15.30 -2.23 -3.55
CA LYS A 141 -14.00 -2.01 -4.18
C LYS A 141 -12.97 -3.03 -3.67
N THR A 142 -13.01 -3.35 -2.39
CA THR A 142 -12.15 -4.34 -1.74
C THR A 142 -12.47 -5.78 -2.19
N LEU A 143 -13.75 -6.13 -2.36
CA LEU A 143 -14.18 -7.45 -2.83
C LEU A 143 -13.83 -7.72 -4.30
N ASN A 144 -13.90 -6.70 -5.15
CA ASN A 144 -13.68 -6.82 -6.60
C ASN A 144 -12.26 -6.39 -7.03
N GLY A 145 -11.49 -5.82 -6.10
CA GLY A 145 -10.20 -5.21 -6.37
C GLY A 145 -9.02 -6.18 -6.26
N ASN A 146 -7.84 -5.66 -6.58
CA ASN A 146 -6.56 -6.33 -6.39
C ASN A 146 -5.81 -5.81 -5.14
N ALA A 147 -4.55 -6.22 -4.97
CA ALA A 147 -3.70 -5.77 -3.86
C ALA A 147 -3.49 -4.25 -3.82
N GLU A 148 -3.39 -3.59 -4.98
CA GLU A 148 -3.23 -2.13 -5.08
C GLU A 148 -4.51 -1.40 -4.68
N ASP A 149 -5.67 -1.90 -5.13
CA ASP A 149 -6.98 -1.37 -4.73
C ASP A 149 -7.18 -1.49 -3.22
N THR A 150 -6.78 -2.61 -2.63
CA THR A 150 -6.83 -2.85 -1.19
C THR A 150 -6.03 -1.79 -0.43
N GLU A 151 -4.82 -1.48 -0.88
CA GLU A 151 -4.00 -0.44 -0.26
C GLU A 151 -4.63 0.96 -0.39
N ASN A 152 -5.22 1.26 -1.54
CA ASN A 152 -5.95 2.50 -1.77
C ASN A 152 -7.17 2.63 -0.85
N VAL A 153 -7.89 1.53 -0.62
CA VAL A 153 -9.01 1.50 0.35
C VAL A 153 -8.50 1.72 1.78
N ILE A 154 -7.39 1.10 2.19
CA ILE A 154 -6.80 1.32 3.52
C ILE A 154 -6.45 2.79 3.75
N LYS A 155 -5.81 3.44 2.77
CA LYS A 155 -5.47 4.88 2.84
C LYS A 155 -6.74 5.74 2.94
N SER A 156 -7.76 5.40 2.14
CA SER A 156 -9.05 6.11 2.12
C SER A 156 -9.77 5.98 3.46
N LEU A 157 -9.87 4.77 4.02
CA LEU A 157 -10.47 4.51 5.32
C LEU A 157 -9.70 5.21 6.45
N SER A 158 -8.38 5.17 6.43
CA SER A 158 -7.56 5.82 7.46
C SER A 158 -7.78 7.34 7.48
N SER A 159 -7.85 7.98 6.31
CA SER A 159 -8.18 9.40 6.19
C SER A 159 -9.61 9.71 6.66
N LEU A 160 -10.56 8.85 6.30
CA LEU A 160 -11.97 8.98 6.67
C LEU A 160 -12.17 8.83 8.19
N LEU A 161 -11.48 7.89 8.83
CA LEU A 161 -11.54 7.65 10.28
C LEU A 161 -10.99 8.83 11.10
N VAL A 162 -9.96 9.54 10.60
CA VAL A 162 -9.41 10.74 11.27
C VAL A 162 -10.43 11.89 11.29
N THR A 163 -11.23 12.01 10.23
CA THR A 163 -12.21 13.11 10.06
C THR A 163 -13.64 12.67 10.36
N TYR A 164 -13.81 11.48 10.96
CA TYR A 164 -15.10 10.86 11.18
C TYR A 164 -15.94 11.64 12.21
N LYS A 165 -17.19 11.94 11.86
CA LYS A 165 -18.15 12.67 12.72
C LYS A 165 -19.51 11.96 12.86
N GLY A 166 -19.62 10.70 12.44
CA GLY A 166 -20.85 9.92 12.55
C GLY A 166 -21.08 9.33 13.96
N SER A 167 -22.13 8.54 14.13
CA SER A 167 -22.42 7.85 15.40
C SER A 167 -21.35 6.80 15.74
N LEU A 168 -21.27 6.45 17.03
CA LEU A 168 -20.39 5.38 17.47
C LEU A 168 -20.75 4.04 16.83
N GLY A 169 -22.05 3.75 16.70
CA GLY A 169 -22.55 2.53 16.03
C GLY A 169 -22.04 2.41 14.60
N ILE A 170 -22.05 3.51 13.84
CA ILE A 170 -21.54 3.51 12.45
C ILE A 170 -20.01 3.43 12.40
N ARG A 171 -19.31 4.01 13.38
CA ARG A 171 -17.86 3.87 13.50
C ARG A 171 -17.40 2.42 13.67
N ILE A 172 -18.15 1.61 14.41
CA ILE A 172 -17.82 0.19 14.60
C ILE A 172 -17.76 -0.55 13.26
N TYR A 173 -18.66 -0.25 12.33
CA TYR A 173 -18.60 -0.84 10.98
C TYR A 173 -17.40 -0.36 10.17
N ALA A 174 -16.99 0.91 10.35
CA ALA A 174 -15.78 1.44 9.74
C ALA A 174 -14.53 0.71 10.24
N ASP A 175 -14.43 0.50 11.55
CA ASP A 175 -13.31 -0.20 12.19
C ASP A 175 -13.28 -1.69 11.76
N ARG A 176 -14.45 -2.35 11.69
CA ARG A 176 -14.57 -3.72 11.15
C ARG A 176 -14.11 -3.81 9.70
N LEU A 177 -14.56 -2.88 8.85
CA LEU A 177 -14.14 -2.85 7.45
C LEU A 177 -12.62 -2.63 7.35
N HIS A 178 -12.07 -1.69 8.13
CA HIS A 178 -10.63 -1.41 8.14
C HIS A 178 -9.82 -2.65 8.54
N ALA A 179 -10.23 -3.36 9.60
CA ALA A 179 -9.59 -4.60 10.02
C ALA A 179 -9.63 -5.68 8.92
N LEU A 180 -10.79 -5.90 8.29
CA LEU A 180 -10.91 -6.88 7.21
C LEU A 180 -10.06 -6.52 5.98
N VAL A 181 -10.01 -5.24 5.59
CA VAL A 181 -9.18 -4.80 4.45
C VAL A 181 -7.69 -4.98 4.77
N GLN A 182 -7.28 -4.77 6.04
CA GLN A 182 -5.92 -5.08 6.48
C GLN A 182 -5.62 -6.58 6.43
N GLU A 183 -6.54 -7.42 6.89
CA GLU A 183 -6.40 -8.89 6.78
C GLU A 183 -6.29 -9.34 5.32
N GLN A 184 -7.05 -8.73 4.40
CA GLN A 184 -6.94 -9.06 2.97
C GLN A 184 -5.57 -8.71 2.40
N LYS A 185 -5.00 -7.57 2.81
CA LYS A 185 -3.64 -7.19 2.44
C LYS A 185 -2.63 -8.24 2.91
N LEU A 186 -2.79 -8.76 4.13
CA LEU A 186 -1.94 -9.85 4.64
C LEU A 186 -2.13 -11.13 3.82
N GLY A 187 -3.36 -11.45 3.42
CA GLY A 187 -3.65 -12.60 2.55
C GLY A 187 -2.93 -12.53 1.20
N TYR A 188 -2.91 -11.36 0.54
CA TYR A 188 -2.14 -11.20 -0.70
C TYR A 188 -0.63 -11.37 -0.49
N GLN A 189 -0.10 -10.88 0.64
CA GLN A 189 1.31 -11.06 0.99
C GLN A 189 1.65 -12.53 1.26
N GLU A 190 0.74 -13.27 1.90
CA GLU A 190 0.89 -14.70 2.14
C GLU A 190 0.97 -15.50 0.84
N GLU A 191 0.10 -15.21 -0.15
CA GLU A 191 0.17 -15.84 -1.47
C GLU A 191 1.49 -15.54 -2.19
N GLU A 192 1.97 -14.30 -2.12
CA GLU A 192 3.26 -13.92 -2.71
C GLU A 192 4.44 -14.66 -2.03
N ILE A 193 4.40 -14.79 -0.70
CA ILE A 193 5.40 -15.54 0.08
C ILE A 193 5.38 -17.02 -0.30
N ASN A 194 4.20 -17.63 -0.41
CA ASN A 194 4.07 -19.04 -0.78
C ASN A 194 4.60 -19.30 -2.19
N LYS A 195 4.30 -18.43 -3.15
CA LYS A 195 4.86 -18.53 -4.50
C LYS A 195 6.39 -18.45 -4.50
N LYS A 196 6.96 -17.48 -3.76
CA LYS A 196 8.44 -17.36 -3.63
C LYS A 196 9.06 -18.57 -2.94
N LYS A 197 8.35 -19.19 -1.99
CA LYS A 197 8.80 -20.40 -1.31
C LYS A 197 8.86 -21.60 -2.27
N GLU A 198 7.87 -21.75 -3.14
CA GLU A 198 7.88 -22.79 -4.19
C GLU A 198 9.00 -22.57 -5.21
N GLU A 199 9.26 -21.32 -5.61
CA GLU A 199 10.38 -20.97 -6.48
C GLU A 199 11.72 -21.29 -5.81
N LEU A 200 11.85 -20.98 -4.51
CA LEU A 200 13.04 -21.30 -3.72
C LEU A 200 13.27 -22.82 -3.64
N GLU A 201 12.22 -23.61 -3.45
CA GLU A 201 12.31 -25.07 -3.38
C GLU A 201 12.83 -25.67 -4.69
N LYS A 202 12.37 -25.16 -5.84
CA LYS A 202 12.89 -25.54 -7.16
C LYS A 202 14.37 -25.21 -7.33
N ILE A 203 14.81 -24.06 -6.83
CA ILE A 203 16.22 -23.67 -6.87
C ILE A 203 17.05 -24.59 -5.96
N VAL A 204 16.57 -24.90 -4.76
CA VAL A 204 17.24 -25.81 -3.83
C VAL A 204 17.43 -27.19 -4.46
N GLU A 205 16.40 -27.75 -5.12
CA GLU A 205 16.52 -29.00 -5.86
C GLU A 205 17.57 -28.95 -6.98
N GLN A 206 17.63 -27.84 -7.73
CA GLN A 206 18.63 -27.66 -8.78
C GLN A 206 20.05 -27.60 -8.19
N VAL A 207 20.24 -26.83 -7.12
CA VAL A 207 21.51 -26.74 -6.40
C VAL A 207 21.93 -28.11 -5.88
N GLU A 208 21.00 -28.90 -5.35
CA GLU A 208 21.28 -30.26 -4.90
C GLU A 208 21.70 -31.19 -6.05
N LYS A 209 21.07 -31.09 -7.23
CA LYS A 209 21.50 -31.80 -8.44
C LYS A 209 22.92 -31.41 -8.86
N PHE A 210 23.25 -30.11 -8.85
CA PHE A 210 24.60 -29.64 -9.17
C PHE A 210 25.63 -30.09 -8.14
N LYS A 211 25.28 -30.08 -6.85
CA LYS A 211 26.13 -30.58 -5.76
C LYS A 211 26.41 -32.06 -5.93
N ASN A 212 25.40 -32.87 -6.24
CA ASN A 212 25.56 -34.31 -6.49
C ASN A 212 26.41 -34.58 -7.73
N ARG A 213 26.21 -33.83 -8.82
CA ARG A 213 27.05 -33.93 -10.04
C ARG A 213 28.50 -33.57 -9.75
N SER A 214 28.75 -32.49 -9.01
CA SER A 214 30.09 -32.07 -8.60
C SER A 214 30.79 -33.14 -7.74
N GLN A 215 30.09 -33.72 -6.76
CA GLN A 215 30.62 -34.81 -5.95
C GLN A 215 30.94 -36.08 -6.77
N MET A 216 30.11 -36.43 -7.76
CA MET A 216 30.41 -37.55 -8.65
C MET A 216 31.64 -37.28 -9.51
N LEU A 217 31.77 -36.06 -10.05
CA LEU A 217 32.95 -35.65 -10.80
C LEU A 217 34.21 -35.68 -9.94
N GLN A 218 34.17 -35.15 -8.71
CA GLN A 218 35.28 -35.24 -7.76
C GLN A 218 35.68 -36.71 -7.50
N LYS A 219 34.71 -37.59 -7.22
CA LYS A 219 34.97 -39.03 -7.04
C LYS A 219 35.60 -39.66 -8.29
N ALA A 220 35.15 -39.30 -9.49
CA ALA A 220 35.73 -39.80 -10.73
C ALA A 220 37.18 -39.33 -10.92
N VAL A 221 37.46 -38.05 -10.71
CA VAL A 221 38.82 -37.48 -10.79
C VAL A 221 39.77 -38.14 -9.80
N THR A 222 39.35 -38.35 -8.55
CA THR A 222 40.18 -39.03 -7.54
C THR A 222 40.50 -40.49 -7.86
N LYS A 223 39.71 -41.14 -8.74
CA LYS A 223 39.96 -42.53 -9.18
C LYS A 223 40.88 -42.62 -10.40
N THR A 224 40.87 -41.63 -11.29
CA THR A 224 41.61 -41.67 -12.56
C THR A 224 42.97 -40.99 -12.49
N VAL A 225 43.19 -40.09 -11.53
CA VAL A 225 44.44 -39.34 -11.40
C VAL A 225 45.28 -39.90 -10.25
N PRO A 226 46.57 -40.24 -10.47
CA PRO A 226 47.45 -40.67 -9.38
C PRO A 226 47.60 -39.57 -8.33
N SER A 227 47.61 -39.96 -7.05
CA SER A 227 47.58 -39.08 -5.86
C SER A 227 48.55 -37.88 -5.90
N TYR A 228 49.72 -38.01 -6.54
CA TYR A 228 50.72 -36.94 -6.63
C TYR A 228 50.33 -35.78 -7.58
N LYS A 229 49.55 -36.04 -8.64
CA LYS A 229 49.06 -34.99 -9.56
C LYS A 229 47.86 -34.22 -9.00
N ILE A 230 47.07 -34.86 -8.15
CA ILE A 230 45.92 -34.22 -7.48
C ILE A 230 46.41 -33.16 -6.48
N ALA A 231 47.49 -33.44 -5.75
CA ALA A 231 48.09 -32.49 -4.81
C ALA A 231 48.63 -31.23 -5.52
N GLU A 232 49.17 -31.37 -6.73
CA GLU A 232 49.67 -30.25 -7.53
C GLU A 232 48.55 -29.38 -8.11
N VAL A 233 47.44 -30.00 -8.55
CA VAL A 233 46.25 -29.26 -9.00
C VAL A 233 45.59 -28.53 -7.83
N ASN A 234 45.46 -29.16 -6.67
CA ASN A 234 44.92 -28.50 -5.47
C ASN A 234 45.79 -27.31 -5.04
N ARG A 235 47.13 -27.43 -5.12
CA ARG A 235 48.04 -26.29 -4.90
C ARG A 235 47.77 -25.13 -5.85
N LYS A 236 47.55 -25.39 -7.14
CA LYS A 236 47.23 -24.35 -8.14
C LYS A 236 45.85 -23.73 -7.92
N VAL A 237 44.87 -24.52 -7.48
CA VAL A 237 43.54 -24.00 -7.14
C VAL A 237 43.60 -23.14 -5.89
N ASP A 238 44.34 -23.55 -4.85
CA ASP A 238 44.56 -22.73 -3.65
C ASP A 238 45.29 -21.43 -3.98
N GLU A 239 46.25 -21.45 -4.91
CA GLU A 239 46.96 -20.27 -5.42
C GLU A 239 45.98 -19.31 -6.12
N ILE A 240 45.15 -19.79 -7.05
CA ILE A 240 44.11 -18.97 -7.73
C ILE A 240 43.06 -18.44 -6.74
N THR A 241 42.67 -19.26 -5.75
CA THR A 241 41.69 -18.86 -4.73
C THR A 241 42.27 -17.80 -3.81
N SER A 242 43.56 -17.91 -3.47
CA SER A 242 44.28 -16.91 -2.69
C SER A 242 44.47 -15.59 -3.46
N ASP A 243 44.66 -15.64 -4.79
CA ASP A 243 44.73 -14.44 -5.63
C ASP A 243 43.38 -13.72 -5.74
N LEU A 244 42.28 -14.47 -5.83
CA LEU A 244 40.93 -13.90 -5.83
C LEU A 244 40.56 -13.26 -4.48
N VAL A 245 40.99 -13.86 -3.37
CA VAL A 245 40.79 -13.30 -2.03
C VAL A 245 41.71 -12.10 -1.78
N SER A 246 42.91 -12.09 -2.35
CA SER A 246 43.87 -10.97 -2.27
C SER A 246 43.39 -9.72 -3.02
N ILE A 247 42.70 -9.88 -4.15
CA ILE A 247 42.08 -8.77 -4.89
C ILE A 247 40.90 -8.14 -4.10
N GLY A 248 40.29 -8.87 -3.16
CA GLY A 248 39.19 -8.39 -2.31
C GLY A 248 39.60 -7.63 -1.05
N SER A 249 40.89 -7.60 -0.69
CA SER A 249 41.36 -7.11 0.62
C SER A 249 41.77 -5.62 0.65
N GLY A 250 41.28 -4.81 -0.29
CA GLY A 250 41.69 -3.40 -0.44
C GLY A 250 40.64 -2.33 -0.11
N THR A 251 39.35 -2.67 0.03
CA THR A 251 38.31 -1.66 0.31
C THR A 251 37.36 -2.15 1.40
N SER A 252 37.56 -1.61 2.60
CA SER A 252 36.61 -1.71 3.69
C SER A 252 35.30 -1.01 3.33
N GLU A 253 34.22 -1.70 3.67
CA GLU A 253 32.90 -1.18 4.05
C GLU A 253 31.93 -0.70 2.97
N VAL A 254 30.76 -1.36 3.01
CA VAL A 254 29.46 -0.98 2.48
C VAL A 254 29.31 -1.05 0.95
N THR A 255 28.63 -2.09 0.46
CA THR A 255 27.30 -1.98 -0.20
C THR A 255 26.80 -3.35 -0.65
N ALA A 256 25.65 -3.71 -0.10
CA ALA A 256 24.55 -4.49 -0.67
C ALA A 256 24.84 -5.66 -1.63
N LEU A 257 24.41 -6.84 -1.18
CA LEU A 257 23.55 -7.75 -1.94
C LEU A 257 22.79 -7.04 -3.08
N SER A 258 23.26 -7.16 -4.31
CA SER A 258 22.39 -7.03 -5.49
C SER A 258 23.04 -7.67 -6.72
N GLY A 259 22.36 -8.69 -7.25
CA GLY A 259 22.25 -8.96 -8.67
C GLY A 259 23.53 -9.33 -9.42
N VAL A 260 23.84 -10.63 -9.46
CA VAL A 260 24.54 -11.23 -10.60
C VAL A 260 23.79 -12.50 -10.99
N ASP A 261 22.57 -12.31 -11.48
CA ASP A 261 22.03 -13.15 -12.55
C ASP A 261 22.49 -12.47 -13.85
N GLU A 262 23.44 -13.07 -14.55
CA GLU A 262 23.63 -12.95 -16.00
C GLU A 262 24.64 -14.01 -16.44
N GLU A 263 24.08 -15.07 -17.01
CA GLU A 263 24.61 -15.91 -18.08
C GLU A 263 26.11 -15.79 -18.38
N PHE A 264 26.92 -16.57 -17.65
CA PHE A 264 28.26 -16.92 -18.10
C PHE A 264 28.19 -18.13 -19.05
N LYS A 265 27.62 -17.94 -20.23
CA LYS A 265 27.92 -18.75 -21.41
C LYS A 265 28.98 -18.00 -22.23
N GLN A 266 30.25 -18.24 -21.91
CA GLN A 266 31.33 -17.98 -22.86
C GLN A 266 31.47 -19.21 -23.75
N GLU A 267 30.87 -19.15 -24.92
CA GLU A 267 31.37 -19.84 -26.10
C GLU A 267 31.98 -18.79 -27.04
N LEU A 268 33.22 -19.07 -27.43
CA LEU A 268 34.06 -18.27 -28.30
C LEU A 268 33.46 -18.11 -29.70
N ASP A 269 33.78 -16.95 -30.25
CA ASP A 269 33.96 -16.60 -31.67
C ASP A 269 32.73 -16.31 -32.57
N GLU A 270 32.79 -15.07 -33.08
CA GLU A 270 32.30 -14.51 -34.34
C GLU A 270 30.89 -13.87 -34.45
N PRO A 271 30.76 -12.85 -35.32
CA PRO A 271 30.05 -11.61 -35.02
C PRO A 271 28.64 -11.62 -35.60
N PHE A 272 27.66 -11.26 -34.78
CA PHE A 272 26.32 -10.97 -35.25
C PHE A 272 25.76 -9.73 -34.55
N LEU A 273 26.22 -8.54 -34.99
CA LEU A 273 25.61 -7.26 -34.64
C LEU A 273 24.31 -7.11 -35.45
N GLY A 274 23.26 -7.77 -34.98
CA GLY A 274 22.01 -7.96 -35.71
C GLY A 274 20.80 -7.30 -35.08
N THR A 275 20.92 -6.17 -34.36
CA THR A 275 19.79 -5.25 -34.12
C THR A 275 20.30 -3.93 -33.54
N GLY A 276 19.70 -2.79 -33.94
CA GLY A 276 20.13 -1.46 -33.48
C GLY A 276 20.10 -1.25 -31.96
N ASN A 277 19.30 -2.05 -31.24
CA ASN A 277 19.27 -2.04 -29.77
C ASN A 277 20.50 -2.71 -29.14
N ASP A 278 21.10 -3.71 -29.78
CA ASP A 278 22.25 -4.43 -29.22
C ASP A 278 23.54 -3.61 -29.38
N LEU A 279 23.65 -2.88 -30.49
CA LEU A 279 24.68 -1.85 -30.69
C LEU A 279 24.61 -0.74 -29.64
N GLN A 280 23.40 -0.28 -29.31
CA GLN A 280 23.21 0.73 -28.26
C GLN A 280 23.62 0.21 -26.88
N LYS A 281 23.23 -1.03 -26.53
CA LYS A 281 23.63 -1.66 -25.27
C LYS A 281 25.14 -1.83 -25.19
N HIS A 282 25.78 -2.26 -26.27
CA HIS A 282 27.24 -2.40 -26.36
C HIS A 282 27.96 -1.05 -26.18
N PHE A 283 27.44 0.03 -26.78
CA PHE A 283 28.00 1.36 -26.55
C PHE A 283 27.85 1.82 -25.09
N TYR A 284 26.70 1.51 -24.47
CA TYR A 284 26.41 1.91 -23.08
C TYR A 284 27.29 1.16 -22.09
N SER A 285 27.50 -0.14 -22.30
CA SER A 285 28.39 -0.95 -21.45
C SER A 285 29.83 -0.44 -21.53
N LEU A 286 30.34 -0.11 -22.72
CA LEU A 286 31.66 0.50 -22.90
C LEU A 286 31.78 1.85 -22.15
N CYS A 287 30.77 2.71 -22.26
CA CYS A 287 30.75 3.99 -21.54
C CYS A 287 30.77 3.80 -20.02
N LEU A 288 29.99 2.85 -19.50
CA LEU A 288 29.94 2.54 -18.07
C LEU A 288 31.28 1.98 -17.58
N ALA A 289 31.90 1.05 -18.31
CA ALA A 289 33.21 0.50 -17.96
C ALA A 289 34.29 1.60 -17.86
N ILE A 290 34.30 2.55 -18.81
CA ILE A 290 35.25 3.67 -18.80
C ILE A 290 34.93 4.67 -17.66
N LYS A 291 33.65 4.91 -17.36
CA LYS A 291 33.25 5.75 -16.21
C LYS A 291 33.69 5.14 -14.88
N MET A 292 33.48 3.83 -14.69
CA MET A 292 33.89 3.12 -13.48
C MET A 292 35.40 3.14 -13.30
N LYS A 293 36.18 2.96 -14.38
CA LYS A 293 37.65 3.04 -14.36
C LYS A 293 38.16 4.44 -13.97
N ASN A 294 37.39 5.50 -14.22
CA ASN A 294 37.78 6.89 -13.97
C ASN A 294 36.99 7.57 -12.83
N SER A 295 36.32 6.78 -11.97
CA SER A 295 35.41 7.24 -10.91
C SER A 295 36.01 8.27 -9.92
N GLY A 296 37.34 8.35 -9.82
CA GLY A 296 38.04 9.32 -8.96
C GLY A 296 37.95 10.79 -9.41
N LYS A 297 37.38 11.10 -10.59
CA LYS A 297 37.22 12.48 -11.09
C LYS A 297 35.73 12.87 -11.15
N ASN A 298 35.27 13.65 -10.16
CA ASN A 298 33.87 14.08 -9.96
C ASN A 298 33.16 14.66 -11.21
N GLN A 299 33.89 15.13 -12.21
CA GLN A 299 33.32 15.71 -13.43
C GLN A 299 32.74 14.66 -14.42
N MET A 300 33.11 13.39 -14.30
CA MET A 300 32.73 12.35 -15.27
C MET A 300 31.39 11.67 -14.95
N GLN A 301 30.89 11.80 -13.72
CA GLN A 301 29.62 11.18 -13.31
C GLN A 301 28.42 11.79 -14.04
N ASN A 302 28.45 13.11 -14.30
CA ASN A 302 27.32 13.87 -14.87
C ASN A 302 27.24 13.85 -16.41
N VAL A 303 28.09 13.07 -17.09
CA VAL A 303 28.08 12.95 -18.55
C VAL A 303 26.87 12.15 -19.03
N SER A 304 26.06 12.72 -19.94
CA SER A 304 24.91 12.06 -20.54
C SER A 304 25.35 11.05 -21.62
N ILE A 305 25.30 9.76 -21.31
CA ILE A 305 25.68 8.66 -22.22
C ILE A 305 24.77 8.63 -23.47
N GLN A 306 23.51 9.02 -23.32
CA GLN A 306 22.55 9.08 -24.42
C GLN A 306 22.96 10.10 -25.50
N LYS A 307 23.44 11.29 -25.10
CA LYS A 307 23.93 12.30 -26.05
C LYS A 307 25.20 11.85 -26.75
N LEU A 308 26.10 11.19 -26.01
CA LEU A 308 27.34 10.66 -26.55
C LEU A 308 27.09 9.62 -27.65
N TYR A 309 26.12 8.72 -27.42
CA TYR A 309 25.73 7.72 -28.40
C TYR A 309 25.09 8.34 -29.65
N LYS A 310 24.20 9.31 -29.45
CA LYS A 310 23.57 10.01 -30.58
C LYS A 310 24.62 10.71 -31.46
N GLU A 311 25.60 11.38 -30.86
CA GLU A 311 26.67 12.04 -31.61
C GLU A 311 27.64 11.04 -32.27
N ALA A 312 27.89 9.88 -31.65
CA ALA A 312 28.68 8.81 -32.28
C ALA A 312 27.98 8.26 -33.53
N MET A 313 26.66 8.10 -33.47
CA MET A 313 25.84 7.69 -34.63
C MET A 313 25.80 8.78 -35.71
N ASP A 314 25.60 10.05 -35.32
CA ASP A 314 25.57 11.19 -36.26
C ASP A 314 26.91 11.36 -37.00
N ASN A 315 28.03 11.00 -36.37
CA ASN A 315 29.37 11.05 -36.97
C ASN A 315 29.78 9.73 -37.67
N ASN A 316 28.89 8.74 -37.77
CA ASN A 316 29.17 7.42 -38.36
C ASN A 316 30.43 6.75 -37.79
N VAL A 317 30.63 6.83 -36.47
CA VAL A 317 31.80 6.22 -35.80
C VAL A 317 31.62 4.69 -35.80
N PRO A 318 32.55 3.90 -36.38
CA PRO A 318 32.42 2.45 -36.44
C PRO A 318 32.56 1.82 -35.04
N PRO A 319 31.85 0.69 -34.76
CA PRO A 319 31.85 0.04 -33.45
C PRO A 319 33.24 -0.26 -32.87
N ASP A 320 34.18 -0.65 -33.72
CA ASP A 320 35.56 -0.97 -33.33
C ASP A 320 36.31 0.24 -32.76
N SER A 321 35.91 1.46 -33.15
CA SER A 321 36.54 2.71 -32.71
C SER A 321 35.79 3.41 -31.57
N TRP A 322 34.68 2.83 -31.08
CA TRP A 322 33.89 3.43 -30.01
C TRP A 322 34.68 3.63 -28.73
N GLN A 323 35.56 2.68 -28.38
CA GLN A 323 36.37 2.78 -27.17
C GLN A 323 37.33 3.99 -27.21
N GLU A 324 37.95 4.26 -28.35
CA GLU A 324 38.81 5.43 -28.55
C GLU A 324 38.01 6.73 -28.58
N TYR A 325 36.88 6.73 -29.27
CA TYR A 325 35.96 7.87 -29.34
C TYR A 325 35.47 8.27 -27.94
N ILE A 326 34.98 7.31 -27.16
CA ILE A 326 34.49 7.54 -25.79
C ILE A 326 35.62 8.09 -24.92
N ASN A 327 36.82 7.50 -24.97
CA ASN A 327 37.99 7.98 -24.22
C ASN A 327 38.39 9.41 -24.59
N ASN A 328 38.31 9.77 -25.88
CA ASN A 328 38.65 11.12 -26.33
C ASN A 328 37.59 12.16 -25.94
N GLN A 329 36.30 11.82 -26.03
CA GLN A 329 35.22 12.71 -25.61
C GLN A 329 35.18 12.91 -24.08
N LEU A 330 35.52 11.86 -23.33
CA LEU A 330 35.57 11.91 -21.88
C LEU A 330 36.78 12.68 -21.31
N LYS A 331 37.80 12.99 -22.12
CA LYS A 331 38.87 13.94 -21.73
C LYS A 331 38.35 15.38 -21.57
N ASN A 332 37.26 15.74 -22.27
CA ASN A 332 36.61 17.04 -22.19
C ASN A 332 35.11 16.89 -21.80
N PRO A 333 34.80 16.54 -20.54
CA PRO A 333 33.44 16.19 -20.12
C PRO A 333 32.45 17.37 -20.17
N LEU A 334 32.93 18.61 -20.22
CA LEU A 334 32.10 19.83 -20.19
C LEU A 334 31.09 19.92 -21.34
N LYS A 335 31.38 19.34 -22.52
CA LYS A 335 30.45 19.31 -23.66
C LYS A 335 29.21 18.45 -23.40
N TRP A 336 29.31 17.52 -22.45
CA TRP A 336 28.35 16.42 -22.27
C TRP A 336 27.60 16.45 -20.95
N ILE A 337 27.89 17.44 -20.11
CA ILE A 337 27.15 17.69 -18.88
C ILE A 337 25.84 18.36 -19.29
N ASP A 338 24.72 17.74 -18.93
CA ASP A 338 23.43 18.42 -18.99
C ASP A 338 23.44 19.54 -17.94
N ASP A 339 23.31 20.80 -18.39
CA ASP A 339 23.06 21.95 -17.51
C ASP A 339 21.66 21.83 -16.88
N GLY A 340 21.52 20.86 -15.98
CA GLY A 340 20.31 20.52 -15.25
C GLY A 340 19.94 21.55 -14.16
N ARG A 341 20.44 22.78 -14.23
CA ARG A 341 20.01 23.89 -13.36
C ARG A 341 18.80 24.66 -13.92
N GLY A 342 17.96 24.01 -14.71
CA GLY A 342 16.78 24.64 -15.33
C GLY A 342 15.40 24.10 -14.94
N ARG A 343 15.28 23.04 -14.13
CA ARG A 343 13.94 22.47 -13.77
C ARG A 343 13.85 21.97 -12.33
N ARG A 344 14.03 22.86 -11.37
CA ARG A 344 13.14 22.84 -10.19
C ARG A 344 12.12 23.94 -10.42
N ARG A 345 10.93 23.60 -10.91
CA ARG A 345 9.74 24.45 -10.70
C ARG A 345 9.57 24.54 -9.18
N PHE A 346 10.09 25.61 -8.59
CA PHE A 346 9.51 26.14 -7.36
C PHE A 346 8.06 26.46 -7.71
N GLN A 347 7.11 25.65 -7.24
CA GLN A 347 5.75 26.14 -7.11
C GLN A 347 5.82 27.30 -6.11
N PRO A 348 5.34 28.50 -6.46
CA PRO A 348 5.11 29.54 -5.47
C PRO A 348 4.06 29.01 -4.49
N ARG A 349 4.40 28.98 -3.20
CA ARG A 349 3.40 28.87 -2.13
C ARG A 349 2.51 30.12 -2.22
N LEU A 350 1.44 30.04 -3.00
CA LEU A 350 0.32 30.97 -2.88
C LEU A 350 -0.56 30.49 -1.73
N SER A 351 -0.18 30.93 -0.53
CA SER A 351 -1.10 31.13 0.57
C SER A 351 -2.02 32.29 0.20
N ALA A 352 -3.17 31.98 -0.40
CA ALA A 352 -4.31 32.88 -0.44
C ALA A 352 -5.58 32.05 -0.55
N MET A 353 -6.51 32.31 0.37
CA MET A 353 -7.83 31.72 0.47
C MET A 353 -8.47 31.48 -0.90
N ARG A 354 -8.81 30.22 -1.19
CA ARG A 354 -9.78 29.89 -2.24
C ARG A 354 -11.14 29.76 -1.57
N PRO A 355 -12.13 30.63 -1.86
CA PRO A 355 -13.50 30.39 -1.43
C PRO A 355 -13.97 29.09 -2.07
N GLN A 356 -14.39 28.13 -1.25
CA GLN A 356 -15.11 26.95 -1.73
C GLN A 356 -16.50 27.43 -2.18
N TYR A 357 -16.72 27.49 -3.49
CA TYR A 357 -18.07 27.55 -4.03
C TYR A 357 -18.65 26.14 -3.91
N PHE A 358 -19.66 25.99 -3.06
CA PHE A 358 -20.52 24.80 -3.09
C PHE A 358 -21.37 24.91 -4.35
N GLU A 359 -21.15 24.00 -5.30
CA GLU A 359 -22.15 23.74 -6.34
C GLU A 359 -23.38 23.16 -5.63
N VAL A 360 -24.45 23.95 -5.63
CA VAL A 360 -25.78 23.48 -5.22
C VAL A 360 -26.21 22.46 -6.28
N ILE A 361 -26.26 21.20 -5.89
CA ILE A 361 -26.93 20.16 -6.67
C ILE A 361 -28.42 20.51 -6.62
N VAL A 362 -28.95 21.00 -7.75
CA VAL A 362 -30.38 21.15 -7.96
C VAL A 362 -30.90 19.75 -8.27
N GLU A 363 -31.63 19.15 -7.34
CA GLU A 363 -32.43 17.96 -7.61
C GLU A 363 -33.55 18.37 -8.57
N GLU A 364 -33.54 17.83 -9.79
CA GLU A 364 -34.67 17.94 -10.72
C GLU A 364 -35.82 17.11 -10.19
N ASP A 365 -36.90 17.78 -9.75
CA ASP A 365 -38.19 17.17 -9.43
C ASP A 365 -38.77 16.51 -10.69
N ASN A 366 -38.60 15.19 -10.80
CA ASN A 366 -39.36 14.35 -11.74
C ASN A 366 -40.74 14.03 -11.14
N SER A 367 -41.55 15.06 -10.94
CA SER A 367 -42.98 14.90 -10.70
C SER A 367 -43.75 14.94 -12.03
N LYS A 368 -44.09 13.74 -12.51
CA LYS A 368 -45.28 13.35 -13.29
C LYS A 368 -45.93 14.41 -14.20
N SER A 369 -46.00 14.07 -15.49
CA SER A 369 -47.15 14.38 -16.35
C SER A 369 -47.72 13.09 -16.93
N GLU A 370 -48.52 12.38 -16.14
CA GLU A 370 -49.71 11.71 -16.69
C GLU A 370 -50.77 12.81 -16.85
N TYR A 371 -51.17 13.12 -18.08
CA TYR A 371 -52.55 13.42 -18.44
C TYR A 371 -52.68 13.50 -19.98
N ASN A 372 -53.60 12.67 -20.47
CA ASN A 372 -54.12 12.45 -21.83
C ASN A 372 -53.28 11.61 -22.80
#